data_AF-A0A087XN39-F1
#
_entry.id   AF-A0A087XN39-F1
#
_cell.length_a   1.000
_cell.length_b   1.000
_cell.length_c   1.000
_cell.angle_alpha   90.00
_cell.angle_beta   90.00
_cell.angle_gamma   90.00
#
_symmetry.space_group_name_H-M   'P 1'
#
loop_
_entity.id
_entity.type
_entity.pdbx_description
1 polymer ?
#
loop_
_entity_poly.entity_id
_entity_poly.type
_entity_poly.pdbx_seq_one_letter_code
_entity_poly.pdbx_strand_id
1 'polypeptide(L)'
;MGTLLSLPPGCRSAAAALKEPAEVPDEDEEKKKRRSVLLQALRCRKRLGALGSRGKAPEGPKVRARAWQEEQMCIRRLVVQASTGELLRCLSDFLRRRCVKLKEFPSNRIVVWLRNVERALLLQGWQHQGFLSPASLVFVYLLCRDAVDEDTASEQELHATFLTCLYLAYCYLGNEISYPMKPFLVESSRDVFWERALEVIERLSADMLRLNAEPRFFTEVFQDLKRHGGAGETQRTAGQGMDDLD
;
A
#
# COMPACT_ATOMS: atom_id res chain seq x y z
N MET A 1 -10.78 -56.09 68.53
CA MET A 1 -9.78 -56.26 67.46
C MET A 1 -10.33 -55.52 66.23
N GLY A 2 -10.26 -54.19 66.11
CA GLY A 2 -9.07 -53.35 65.92
C GLY A 2 -8.73 -53.31 64.41
N THR A 3 -8.51 -52.20 63.69
CA THR A 3 -8.46 -50.76 63.98
C THR A 3 -8.58 -49.99 62.65
N LEU A 4 -9.07 -48.75 62.75
CA LEU A 4 -9.12 -47.64 61.79
C LEU A 4 -7.81 -47.34 61.04
N LEU A 5 -7.91 -46.79 59.80
CA LEU A 5 -7.17 -45.59 59.41
C LEU A 5 -8.01 -44.68 58.49
N SER A 6 -7.91 -43.39 58.83
CA SER A 6 -8.58 -42.21 58.30
C SER A 6 -8.01 -41.75 56.95
N LEU A 7 -8.84 -41.14 56.09
CA LEU A 7 -8.41 -40.36 54.92
C LEU A 7 -9.18 -39.01 54.86
N PRO A 8 -8.50 -37.90 54.50
CA PRO A 8 -8.98 -36.53 54.69
C PRO A 8 -9.88 -36.00 53.55
N PRO A 9 -10.68 -34.94 53.79
CA PRO A 9 -11.50 -34.31 52.76
C PRO A 9 -10.73 -33.17 52.08
N GLY A 10 -10.53 -33.26 50.76
CA GLY A 10 -10.03 -32.13 49.99
C GLY A 10 -9.38 -32.51 48.67
N CYS A 11 -10.15 -32.48 47.59
CA CYS A 11 -9.72 -32.07 46.25
C CYS A 11 -10.97 -32.11 45.34
N ARG A 12 -11.74 -31.01 45.34
CA ARG A 12 -12.67 -30.72 44.24
C ARG A 12 -11.86 -30.03 43.15
N SER A 13 -12.05 -30.52 41.94
CA SER A 13 -11.43 -30.09 40.69
C SER A 13 -11.28 -28.56 40.57
N ALA A 14 -10.06 -28.09 40.39
CA ALA A 14 -9.77 -26.73 39.95
C ALA A 14 -9.94 -26.67 38.42
N ALA A 15 -11.16 -26.39 37.98
CA ALA A 15 -11.46 -26.00 36.61
C ALA A 15 -11.84 -24.51 36.59
N ALA A 16 -11.31 -23.82 35.59
CA ALA A 16 -11.65 -22.46 35.16
C ALA A 16 -11.19 -21.30 36.05
N ALA A 17 -9.94 -20.87 35.82
CA ALA A 17 -9.58 -19.46 35.97
C ALA A 17 -10.41 -18.63 34.98
N LEU A 18 -11.06 -17.60 35.52
CA LEU A 18 -11.91 -16.64 34.84
C LEU A 18 -11.22 -16.04 33.62
N LYS A 19 -11.79 -16.29 32.45
CA LYS A 19 -11.51 -15.54 31.23
C LYS A 19 -12.44 -14.34 31.24
N GLU A 20 -11.87 -13.15 31.39
CA GLU A 20 -12.54 -11.87 31.10
C GLU A 20 -13.28 -12.00 29.76
N PRO A 21 -14.58 -11.66 29.68
CA PRO A 21 -15.31 -11.73 28.43
C PRO A 21 -14.73 -10.68 27.47
N ALA A 22 -14.31 -11.15 26.29
CA ALA A 22 -14.00 -10.26 25.18
C ALA A 22 -15.21 -9.34 24.94
N GLU A 23 -15.01 -8.03 24.99
CA GLU A 23 -16.03 -7.05 24.66
C GLU A 23 -16.61 -7.38 23.28
N VAL A 24 -17.89 -7.74 23.27
CA VAL A 24 -18.66 -7.93 22.04
C VAL A 24 -18.85 -6.53 21.45
N PRO A 25 -18.38 -6.26 20.22
CA PRO A 25 -18.57 -4.95 19.61
C PRO A 25 -20.06 -4.63 19.54
N ASP A 26 -20.44 -3.46 20.04
CA ASP A 26 -21.80 -2.95 20.03
C ASP A 26 -22.36 -2.93 18.58
N GLU A 27 -23.42 -3.72 18.33
CA GLU A 27 -24.00 -3.87 16.99
C GLU A 27 -24.50 -2.54 16.40
N ASP A 28 -24.84 -1.55 17.24
CA ASP A 28 -25.29 -0.25 16.77
C ASP A 28 -24.11 0.61 16.30
N GLU A 29 -22.94 0.49 16.90
CA GLU A 29 -21.71 1.11 16.40
C GLU A 29 -21.26 0.48 15.08
N GLU A 30 -21.38 -0.84 14.92
CA GLU A 30 -21.07 -1.51 13.64
C GLU A 30 -22.05 -1.10 12.53
N LYS A 31 -23.35 -0.97 12.83
CA LYS A 31 -24.36 -0.46 11.87
C LYS A 31 -24.08 1.00 11.49
N LYS A 32 -23.66 1.82 12.44
CA LYS A 32 -23.33 3.24 12.21
C LYS A 32 -22.08 3.38 11.35
N LYS A 33 -21.05 2.56 11.57
CA LYS A 33 -19.86 2.47 10.71
C LYS A 33 -20.19 2.01 9.30
N ARG A 34 -20.99 0.94 9.15
CA ARG A 34 -21.49 0.47 7.84
C ARG A 34 -22.27 1.56 7.11
N ARG A 35 -23.10 2.34 7.81
CA ARG A 35 -23.81 3.49 7.25
C ARG A 35 -22.86 4.61 6.80
N SER A 36 -21.79 4.87 7.55
CA SER A 36 -20.76 5.86 7.19
C SER A 36 -20.06 5.48 5.88
N VAL A 37 -19.57 4.24 5.78
CA VAL A 37 -18.92 3.70 4.58
C VAL A 37 -19.85 3.77 3.36
N LEU A 38 -21.13 3.42 3.56
CA LEU A 38 -22.13 3.44 2.49
C LEU A 38 -22.45 4.87 2.03
N LEU A 39 -22.48 5.84 2.95
CA LEU A 39 -22.63 7.26 2.62
C LEU A 39 -21.42 7.80 1.85
N GLN A 40 -20.20 7.40 2.20
CA GLN A 40 -18.99 7.79 1.48
C GLN A 40 -18.97 7.18 0.07
N ALA A 41 -19.34 5.91 -0.08
CA ALA A 41 -19.51 5.26 -1.39
C ALA A 41 -20.57 5.96 -2.27
N LEU A 42 -21.69 6.39 -1.67
CA LEU A 42 -22.73 7.15 -2.38
C LEU A 42 -22.25 8.55 -2.81
N ARG A 43 -21.40 9.22 -2.02
CA ARG A 43 -20.77 10.48 -2.43
C ARG A 43 -19.83 10.28 -3.62
N CYS A 44 -19.00 9.24 -3.59
CA CYS A 44 -18.14 8.86 -4.72
C CYS A 44 -18.96 8.62 -6.00
N ARG A 45 -20.08 7.88 -5.90
CA ARG A 45 -20.98 7.64 -7.04
C ARG A 45 -21.56 8.93 -7.62
N LYS A 46 -21.97 9.89 -6.78
CA LYS A 46 -22.49 11.18 -7.24
C LYS A 46 -21.42 12.03 -7.95
N ARG A 47 -20.17 12.03 -7.48
CA ARG A 47 -19.06 12.74 -8.13
C ARG A 47 -18.71 12.14 -9.50
N LEU A 48 -18.70 10.81 -9.61
CA LEU A 48 -18.51 10.11 -10.89
C LEU A 48 -19.61 10.44 -11.91
N GLY A 49 -20.87 10.58 -11.45
CA GLY A 49 -21.98 11.04 -12.29
C GLY A 49 -21.85 12.50 -12.77
N ALA A 50 -21.26 13.37 -11.95
CA ALA A 50 -21.04 14.79 -12.30
C ALA A 50 -19.93 14.98 -13.36
N LEU A 51 -18.93 14.09 -13.38
CA LEU A 51 -17.89 14.04 -14.42
C LEU A 51 -18.41 13.50 -15.77
N GLY A 52 -19.53 12.79 -15.78
CA GLY A 52 -20.14 12.19 -16.98
C GLY A 52 -20.94 13.14 -17.87
N SER A 53 -20.98 14.44 -17.58
CA SER A 53 -21.83 15.41 -18.27
C SER A 53 -21.03 16.46 -19.03
N ARG A 54 -20.26 16.06 -20.06
CA ARG A 54 -19.84 16.99 -21.13
C ARG A 54 -19.34 16.27 -22.39
N GLY A 55 -20.04 16.51 -23.50
CA GLY A 55 -19.43 16.56 -24.83
C GLY A 55 -19.88 15.46 -25.81
N LYS A 56 -20.65 15.88 -26.83
CA LYS A 56 -20.78 15.16 -28.10
C LYS A 56 -19.40 14.72 -28.62
N ALA A 57 -19.30 13.48 -29.08
CA ALA A 57 -18.14 12.97 -29.77
C ALA A 57 -17.97 13.66 -31.14
N PRO A 58 -16.80 14.26 -31.46
CA PRO A 58 -16.41 14.52 -32.84
C PRO A 58 -15.72 13.27 -33.41
N GLU A 59 -16.16 12.84 -34.58
CA GLU A 59 -15.50 11.79 -35.36
C GLU A 59 -14.14 12.25 -35.91
N GLY A 60 -13.18 11.31 -35.97
CA GLY A 60 -11.90 11.46 -36.66
C GLY A 60 -10.91 10.33 -36.34
N PRO A 61 -10.81 9.26 -37.16
CA PRO A 61 -9.97 8.10 -36.87
C PRO A 61 -8.67 8.10 -37.71
N LYS A 62 -7.51 8.34 -37.05
CA LYS A 62 -6.15 7.79 -37.36
C LYS A 62 -5.01 8.58 -36.71
N VAL A 63 -5.09 9.91 -36.64
CA VAL A 63 -4.03 10.76 -36.05
C VAL A 63 -3.88 10.52 -34.55
N ARG A 64 -5.01 10.37 -33.85
CA ARG A 64 -5.04 10.09 -32.41
C ARG A 64 -4.36 8.76 -32.08
N ALA A 65 -4.60 7.71 -32.86
CA ALA A 65 -4.03 6.37 -32.63
C ALA A 65 -2.50 6.33 -32.76
N ARG A 66 -1.91 7.11 -33.69
CA ARG A 66 -0.44 7.25 -33.79
C ARG A 66 0.17 7.97 -32.59
N ALA A 67 -0.48 9.03 -32.11
CA ALA A 67 -0.04 9.75 -30.90
C ALA A 67 -0.05 8.82 -29.67
N TRP A 68 -1.12 8.06 -29.44
CA TRP A 68 -1.17 7.06 -28.35
C TRP A 68 -0.08 5.99 -28.49
N GLN A 69 0.25 5.56 -29.71
CA GLN A 69 1.33 4.59 -29.95
C GLN A 69 2.72 5.18 -29.67
N GLU A 70 3.01 6.40 -30.14
CA GLU A 70 4.28 7.09 -29.87
C GLU A 70 4.48 7.40 -28.37
N GLU A 71 3.39 7.75 -27.69
CA GLU A 71 3.32 7.99 -26.25
C GLU A 71 3.53 6.73 -25.41
N GLN A 72 2.85 5.63 -25.76
CA GLN A 72 3.09 4.31 -25.16
C GLN A 72 4.54 3.84 -25.37
N MET A 73 5.14 4.14 -26.53
CA MET A 73 6.55 3.83 -26.81
C MET A 73 7.50 4.69 -25.97
N CYS A 74 7.14 5.93 -25.63
CA CYS A 74 7.91 6.79 -24.71
C CYS A 74 7.92 6.23 -23.29
N ILE A 75 6.75 5.78 -22.78
CA ILE A 75 6.64 5.13 -21.46
C ILE A 75 7.47 3.85 -21.45
N ARG A 76 7.35 3.02 -22.49
CA ARG A 76 8.16 1.79 -22.63
C ARG A 76 9.65 2.09 -22.65
N ARG A 77 10.11 3.13 -23.38
CA ARG A 77 11.52 3.53 -23.40
C ARG A 77 12.02 4.03 -22.04
N LEU A 78 11.22 4.80 -21.31
CA LEU A 78 11.60 5.30 -19.98
C LEU A 78 11.64 4.19 -18.92
N VAL A 79 10.68 3.29 -18.96
CA VAL A 79 10.64 2.08 -18.11
C VAL A 79 11.88 1.19 -18.33
N VAL A 80 12.47 1.20 -19.54
CA VAL A 80 13.72 0.50 -19.85
C VAL A 80 14.96 1.18 -19.23
N GLN A 81 14.88 2.45 -18.84
CA GLN A 81 16.01 3.23 -18.27
C GLN A 81 16.21 3.04 -16.77
N ALA A 82 15.37 2.26 -16.08
CA ALA A 82 15.53 1.96 -14.67
C ALA A 82 15.14 0.51 -14.38
N SER A 83 15.95 -0.17 -13.58
CA SER A 83 15.60 -1.52 -13.14
C SER A 83 14.51 -1.48 -12.06
N THR A 84 13.70 -2.53 -11.97
CA THR A 84 12.73 -2.69 -10.86
C THR A 84 13.44 -2.59 -9.49
N GLY A 85 14.67 -3.13 -9.38
CA GLY A 85 15.45 -3.07 -8.14
C GLY A 85 15.94 -1.66 -7.77
N GLU A 86 16.26 -0.83 -8.76
CA GLU A 86 16.60 0.59 -8.54
C GLU A 86 15.39 1.38 -8.02
N LEU A 87 14.22 1.21 -8.64
CA LEU A 87 13.01 1.92 -8.22
C LEU A 87 12.49 1.44 -6.86
N LEU A 88 12.66 0.16 -6.52
CA LEU A 88 12.37 -0.35 -5.17
C LEU A 88 13.22 0.34 -4.10
N ARG A 89 14.50 0.59 -4.39
CA ARG A 89 15.39 1.35 -3.50
C ARG A 89 14.94 2.80 -3.40
N CYS A 90 14.65 3.44 -4.52
CA CYS A 90 14.16 4.82 -4.55
C CYS A 90 12.88 5.00 -3.72
N LEU A 91 11.92 4.09 -3.85
CA LEU A 91 10.66 4.11 -3.09
C LEU A 91 10.90 3.92 -1.59
N SER A 92 11.80 3.01 -1.23
CA SER A 92 12.19 2.78 0.18
C SER A 92 12.85 4.02 0.79
N ASP A 93 13.77 4.65 0.05
CA ASP A 93 14.45 5.86 0.47
C ASP A 93 13.50 7.05 0.58
N PHE A 94 12.54 7.17 -0.35
CA PHE A 94 11.46 8.15 -0.28
C PHE A 94 10.67 8.02 1.04
N LEU A 95 10.14 6.84 1.33
CA LEU A 95 9.31 6.61 2.53
C LEU A 95 10.11 6.81 3.81
N ARG A 96 11.38 6.40 3.83
CA ARG A 96 12.26 6.62 4.97
C ARG A 96 12.52 8.11 5.23
N ARG A 97 12.75 8.92 4.18
CA ARG A 97 12.94 10.37 4.33
C ARG A 97 11.65 11.08 4.69
N ARG A 98 10.51 10.59 4.21
CA ARG A 98 9.19 11.13 4.51
C ARG A 98 8.85 10.93 6.00
N CYS A 99 9.05 9.73 6.52
CA CYS A 99 8.73 9.39 7.91
C CYS A 99 9.89 9.72 8.88
N VAL A 100 10.18 11.00 9.06
CA VAL A 100 11.34 11.48 9.86
C VAL A 100 11.32 11.04 11.33
N LYS A 101 10.15 10.69 11.87
CA LYS A 101 9.97 10.23 13.26
C LYS A 101 10.45 8.78 13.46
N LEU A 102 10.60 7.99 12.39
CA LEU A 102 11.04 6.60 12.46
C LEU A 102 12.58 6.49 12.47
N LYS A 103 13.18 6.69 13.64
CA LYS A 103 14.65 6.76 13.82
C LYS A 103 15.39 5.48 13.41
N GLU A 104 14.77 4.30 13.52
CA GLU A 104 15.40 3.00 13.25
C GLU A 104 14.68 2.20 12.16
N PHE A 105 14.28 2.87 11.07
CA PHE A 105 13.63 2.18 9.94
C PHE A 105 14.64 1.60 8.94
N PRO A 106 14.72 0.26 8.76
CA PRO A 106 15.68 -0.36 7.85
C PRO A 106 15.41 -0.01 6.38
N SER A 107 16.47 0.25 5.59
CA SER A 107 16.35 0.68 4.20
C SER A 107 15.71 -0.36 3.26
N ASN A 108 15.74 -1.64 3.61
CA ASN A 108 15.14 -2.72 2.82
C ASN A 108 13.71 -3.08 3.26
N ARG A 109 13.19 -2.46 4.32
CA ARG A 109 11.95 -2.91 4.97
C ARG A 109 10.74 -2.83 4.04
N ILE A 110 10.58 -1.73 3.30
CA ILE A 110 9.52 -1.55 2.29
C ILE A 110 9.63 -2.61 1.17
N VAL A 111 10.84 -2.87 0.69
CA VAL A 111 11.08 -3.89 -0.35
C VAL A 111 10.64 -5.27 0.13
N VAL A 112 10.94 -5.61 1.39
CA VAL A 112 10.53 -6.87 2.00
C VAL A 112 9.00 -6.97 2.05
N TRP A 113 8.30 -5.92 2.49
CA TRP A 113 6.83 -5.92 2.53
C TRP A 113 6.21 -6.15 1.13
N LEU A 114 6.69 -5.42 0.12
CA LEU A 114 6.26 -5.60 -1.28
C LEU A 114 6.46 -7.03 -1.77
N ARG A 115 7.67 -7.56 -1.59
CA ARG A 115 8.03 -8.91 -2.08
C ARG A 115 7.29 -10.01 -1.33
N ASN A 116 6.99 -9.82 -0.05
CA ASN A 116 6.19 -10.76 0.73
C ASN A 116 4.76 -10.87 0.19
N VAL A 117 4.12 -9.74 -0.13
CA VAL A 117 2.79 -9.73 -0.75
C VAL A 117 2.82 -10.38 -2.12
N GLU A 118 3.75 -9.99 -2.98
CA GLU A 118 3.88 -10.55 -4.33
C GLU A 118 4.08 -12.07 -4.29
N ARG A 119 4.98 -12.53 -3.42
CA ARG A 119 5.25 -13.97 -3.21
C ARG A 119 4.02 -14.69 -2.66
N ALA A 120 3.30 -14.11 -1.70
CA ALA A 120 2.10 -14.72 -1.14
C ALA A 120 1.02 -14.92 -2.20
N LEU A 121 0.81 -13.93 -3.07
CA LEU A 121 -0.15 -14.01 -4.16
C LEU A 121 0.24 -15.05 -5.22
N LEU A 122 1.53 -15.12 -5.58
CA LEU A 122 2.04 -16.12 -6.54
C LEU A 122 1.89 -17.55 -5.98
N LEU A 123 2.33 -17.79 -4.74
CA LEU A 123 2.33 -19.13 -4.14
C LEU A 123 0.92 -19.66 -3.87
N GLN A 124 -0.04 -18.77 -3.63
CA GLN A 124 -1.44 -19.14 -3.42
C GLN A 124 -2.25 -19.22 -4.73
N GLY A 125 -1.62 -18.96 -5.88
CA GLY A 125 -2.27 -19.04 -7.18
C GLY A 125 -3.25 -17.90 -7.48
N TRP A 126 -3.13 -16.77 -6.77
CA TRP A 126 -3.94 -15.58 -7.03
C TRP A 126 -3.50 -14.80 -8.26
N GLN A 127 -2.29 -15.08 -8.77
CA GLN A 127 -1.77 -14.48 -10.00
C GLN A 127 -0.73 -15.42 -10.63
N HIS A 128 -0.59 -15.33 -11.96
CA HIS A 128 0.39 -16.13 -12.70
C HIS A 128 1.69 -15.38 -13.04
N GLN A 129 1.67 -14.04 -12.98
CA GLN A 129 2.81 -13.18 -13.24
C GLN A 129 3.02 -12.22 -12.07
N GLY A 130 4.28 -11.84 -11.81
CA GLY A 130 4.60 -10.81 -10.81
C GLY A 130 4.03 -9.44 -11.19
N PHE A 131 3.49 -8.74 -10.20
CA PHE A 131 2.95 -7.39 -10.35
C PHE A 131 4.05 -6.32 -10.37
N LEU A 132 5.18 -6.58 -9.70
CA LEU A 132 6.24 -5.59 -9.53
C LEU A 132 6.98 -5.36 -10.85
N SER A 133 6.78 -4.17 -11.41
CA SER A 133 7.40 -3.65 -12.61
C SER A 133 7.76 -2.18 -12.40
N PRO A 134 8.60 -1.56 -13.23
CA PRO A 134 8.88 -0.15 -13.09
C PRO A 134 7.64 0.73 -13.13
N ALA A 135 6.68 0.43 -14.02
CA ALA A 135 5.43 1.20 -14.13
C ALA A 135 4.54 1.07 -12.88
N SER A 136 4.38 -0.14 -12.33
CA SER A 136 3.59 -0.32 -11.11
C SER A 136 4.24 0.32 -9.90
N LEU A 137 5.58 0.38 -9.82
CA LEU A 137 6.28 1.09 -8.74
C LEU A 137 6.09 2.61 -8.81
N VAL A 138 6.06 3.19 -10.01
CA VAL A 138 5.71 4.62 -10.20
C VAL A 138 4.30 4.90 -9.70
N PHE A 139 3.36 4.00 -9.98
CA PHE A 139 1.98 4.12 -9.49
C PHE A 139 1.88 3.96 -7.96
N VAL A 140 2.58 2.99 -7.37
CA VAL A 140 2.63 2.84 -5.90
C VAL A 140 3.23 4.09 -5.26
N TYR A 141 4.29 4.65 -5.84
CA TYR A 141 4.88 5.91 -5.38
C TYR A 141 3.88 7.07 -5.45
N LEU A 142 3.13 7.21 -6.55
CA LEU A 142 2.06 8.22 -6.67
C LEU A 142 1.05 8.14 -5.52
N LEU A 143 0.64 6.94 -5.14
CA LEU A 143 -0.28 6.77 -4.01
C LEU A 143 0.40 7.12 -2.68
N CYS A 144 1.59 6.58 -2.45
CA CYS A 144 2.31 6.77 -1.20
C CYS A 144 2.73 8.22 -0.93
N ARG A 145 3.05 9.01 -1.97
CA ARG A 145 3.51 10.39 -1.78
C ARG A 145 2.45 11.32 -1.19
N ASP A 146 1.18 10.99 -1.34
CA ASP A 146 0.07 11.75 -0.77
C ASP A 146 -0.62 11.02 0.38
N ALA A 147 -0.60 9.67 0.40
CA ALA A 147 -1.22 8.87 1.45
C ALA A 147 -0.38 8.74 2.72
N VAL A 148 0.95 8.77 2.62
CA VAL A 148 1.85 8.65 3.77
C VAL A 148 2.20 10.04 4.30
N ASP A 149 1.80 10.29 5.54
CA ASP A 149 2.05 11.55 6.25
C ASP A 149 3.52 11.67 6.70
N GLU A 150 4.04 12.89 6.71
CA GLU A 150 5.34 13.23 7.32
C GLU A 150 5.34 12.96 8.83
N ASP A 151 4.17 13.09 9.45
CA ASP A 151 3.97 12.92 10.87
C ASP A 151 3.82 11.47 11.33
N THR A 152 3.82 10.48 10.42
CA THR A 152 3.74 9.04 10.73
C THR A 152 4.88 8.64 11.67
N ALA A 153 4.51 8.22 12.88
CA ALA A 153 5.44 7.97 13.99
C ALA A 153 5.66 6.49 14.29
N SER A 154 4.89 5.59 13.65
CA SER A 154 4.93 4.15 13.89
C SER A 154 5.21 3.35 12.62
N GLU A 155 6.07 2.33 12.71
CA GLU A 155 6.30 1.38 11.61
C GLU A 155 5.01 0.66 11.22
N GLN A 156 4.16 0.32 12.20
CA GLN A 156 2.88 -0.35 11.98
C GLN A 156 1.93 0.54 11.18
N GLU A 157 1.85 1.82 11.50
CA GLU A 157 1.03 2.81 10.78
C GLU A 157 1.53 3.00 9.33
N LEU A 158 2.84 3.12 9.14
CA LEU A 158 3.46 3.17 7.82
C LEU A 158 3.16 1.89 7.03
N HIS A 159 3.31 0.71 7.65
CA HIS A 159 3.07 -0.58 7.02
C HIS A 159 1.61 -0.71 6.57
N ALA A 160 0.67 -0.34 7.43
CA ALA A 160 -0.76 -0.36 7.12
C ALA A 160 -1.10 0.56 5.95
N THR A 161 -0.66 1.82 6.01
CA THR A 161 -0.91 2.81 4.95
C THR A 161 -0.27 2.40 3.63
N PHE A 162 0.96 1.91 3.68
CA PHE A 162 1.69 1.41 2.53
C PHE A 162 0.98 0.21 1.88
N LEU A 163 0.53 -0.76 2.67
CA LEU A 163 -0.19 -1.92 2.14
C LEU A 163 -1.59 -1.58 1.62
N THR A 164 -2.26 -0.58 2.19
CA THR A 164 -3.49 -0.02 1.60
C THR A 164 -3.21 0.57 0.22
N CYS A 165 -2.14 1.35 0.06
CA CYS A 165 -1.73 1.89 -1.26
C CYS A 165 -1.40 0.76 -2.24
N LEU A 166 -0.66 -0.26 -1.78
CA LEU A 166 -0.30 -1.40 -2.59
C LEU A 166 -1.54 -2.17 -3.03
N TYR A 167 -2.49 -2.43 -2.12
CA TYR A 167 -3.75 -3.10 -2.45
C TYR A 167 -4.52 -2.35 -3.54
N LEU A 168 -4.65 -1.02 -3.41
CA LEU A 168 -5.29 -0.20 -4.43
C LEU A 168 -4.55 -0.25 -5.78
N ALA A 169 -3.22 -0.28 -5.77
CA ALA A 169 -2.43 -0.45 -6.99
C ALA A 169 -2.68 -1.81 -7.66
N TYR A 170 -2.78 -2.90 -6.87
CA TYR A 170 -3.18 -4.22 -7.38
C TYR A 170 -4.60 -4.19 -7.96
N CYS A 171 -5.56 -3.60 -7.26
CA CYS A 171 -6.93 -3.48 -7.75
C CYS A 171 -7.06 -2.65 -9.03
N TYR A 172 -6.20 -1.64 -9.22
CA TYR A 172 -6.30 -0.72 -10.34
C TYR A 172 -5.46 -1.14 -11.56
N LEU A 173 -4.22 -1.62 -11.35
CA LEU A 173 -3.28 -1.98 -12.43
C LEU A 173 -3.07 -3.48 -12.59
N GLY A 174 -3.55 -4.29 -11.64
CA GLY A 174 -3.38 -5.74 -11.71
C GLY A 174 -4.17 -6.35 -12.87
N ASN A 175 -3.64 -7.45 -13.41
CA ASN A 175 -4.26 -8.16 -14.53
C ASN A 175 -5.41 -9.08 -14.10
N GLU A 176 -5.46 -9.42 -12.82
CA GLU A 176 -6.48 -10.32 -12.27
C GLU A 176 -7.74 -9.53 -11.91
N ILE A 177 -8.91 -10.16 -12.07
CA ILE A 177 -10.20 -9.50 -11.81
C ILE A 177 -10.39 -9.10 -10.34
N SER A 178 -9.65 -9.72 -9.41
CA SER A 178 -9.72 -9.44 -7.98
C SER A 178 -8.49 -9.96 -7.26
N TYR A 179 -8.13 -9.32 -6.15
CA TYR A 179 -7.07 -9.76 -5.24
C TYR A 179 -7.61 -9.92 -3.82
N PRO A 180 -7.14 -10.93 -3.05
CA PRO A 180 -7.57 -11.14 -1.68
C PRO A 180 -7.02 -10.03 -0.79
N MET A 181 -7.82 -9.59 0.19
CA MET A 181 -7.39 -8.57 1.15
C MET A 181 -6.34 -9.09 2.15
N LYS A 182 -6.38 -10.39 2.48
CA LYS A 182 -5.59 -10.98 3.58
C LYS A 182 -4.08 -10.69 3.52
N PRO A 183 -3.38 -10.74 2.37
CA PRO A 183 -1.96 -10.40 2.29
C PRO A 183 -1.64 -8.92 2.59
N PHE A 184 -2.63 -8.03 2.49
CA PHE A 184 -2.47 -6.58 2.64
C PHE A 184 -2.95 -6.06 4.01
N LEU A 185 -3.70 -6.87 4.75
CA LEU A 185 -4.25 -6.47 6.04
C LEU A 185 -3.29 -6.85 7.16
N VAL A 186 -2.66 -5.84 7.76
CA VAL A 186 -1.78 -5.98 8.94
C VAL A 186 -2.40 -5.42 10.22
N GLU A 187 -3.53 -4.74 10.10
CA GLU A 187 -4.29 -4.16 11.19
C GLU A 187 -5.32 -5.15 11.73
N SER A 188 -5.66 -5.01 13.01
CA SER A 188 -6.71 -5.82 13.64
C SER A 188 -8.11 -5.48 13.12
N SER A 189 -8.34 -4.21 12.78
CA SER A 189 -9.62 -3.72 12.28
C SER A 189 -9.64 -3.64 10.75
N ARG A 190 -10.59 -4.35 10.14
CA ARG A 190 -10.84 -4.27 8.70
C ARG A 190 -11.43 -2.93 8.28
N ASP A 191 -12.20 -2.29 9.16
CA ASP A 191 -12.87 -1.04 8.85
C ASP A 191 -11.87 0.09 8.64
N VAL A 192 -10.83 0.14 9.48
CA VAL A 192 -9.74 1.14 9.36
C VAL A 192 -9.05 1.03 8.01
N PHE A 193 -8.79 -0.20 7.54
CA PHE A 193 -8.22 -0.44 6.22
C PHE A 193 -9.13 0.10 5.10
N TRP A 194 -10.44 -0.14 5.18
CA TRP A 194 -11.40 0.31 4.15
C TRP A 194 -11.66 1.81 4.17
N GLU A 195 -11.74 2.42 5.35
CA GLU A 195 -11.86 3.88 5.50
C GLU A 195 -10.66 4.56 4.84
N ARG A 196 -9.44 4.09 5.15
CA ARG A 196 -8.21 4.58 4.51
C ARG A 196 -8.23 4.36 2.99
N ALA A 197 -8.67 3.19 2.53
CA ALA A 197 -8.74 2.89 1.09
C ALA A 197 -9.71 3.85 0.37
N LEU A 198 -10.87 4.12 0.95
CA LEU A 198 -11.85 5.06 0.39
C LEU A 198 -11.35 6.50 0.38
N GLU A 199 -10.64 6.91 1.44
CA GLU A 199 -10.00 8.23 1.49
C GLU A 199 -8.95 8.41 0.39
N VAL A 200 -8.08 7.42 0.20
CA VAL A 200 -7.07 7.45 -0.88
C VAL A 200 -7.76 7.52 -2.25
N ILE A 201 -8.82 6.75 -2.49
CA ILE A 201 -9.58 6.81 -3.74
C ILE A 201 -10.23 8.19 -3.94
N GLU A 202 -10.85 8.75 -2.91
CA GLU A 202 -11.53 10.06 -3.00
C GLU A 202 -10.53 11.17 -3.37
N ARG A 203 -9.31 11.11 -2.81
CA ARG A 203 -8.27 12.12 -3.07
C ARG A 203 -7.51 11.90 -4.38
N LEU A 204 -7.18 10.65 -4.74
CA LEU A 204 -6.20 10.36 -5.79
C LEU A 204 -6.79 9.74 -7.07
N SER A 205 -8.08 9.42 -7.12
CA SER A 205 -8.70 8.79 -8.30
C SER A 205 -8.46 9.55 -9.61
N ALA A 206 -8.44 10.89 -9.58
CA ALA A 206 -8.14 11.71 -10.74
C ALA A 206 -6.69 11.51 -11.22
N ASP A 207 -5.72 11.55 -10.31
CA ASP A 207 -4.31 11.37 -10.63
C ASP A 207 -3.96 9.92 -11.02
N MET A 208 -4.64 8.93 -10.43
CA MET A 208 -4.54 7.52 -10.83
C MET A 208 -4.93 7.34 -12.30
N LEU A 209 -6.01 7.97 -12.74
CA LEU A 209 -6.42 7.95 -14.15
C LEU A 209 -5.45 8.76 -15.02
N ARG A 210 -5.06 9.95 -14.56
CA ARG A 210 -4.14 10.85 -15.27
C ARG A 210 -2.78 10.19 -15.52
N LEU A 211 -2.25 9.41 -14.58
CA LEU A 211 -0.98 8.69 -14.75
C LEU A 211 -1.03 7.69 -15.92
N ASN A 212 -2.20 7.14 -16.21
CA ASN A 212 -2.41 6.20 -17.32
C ASN A 212 -2.74 6.91 -18.64
N ALA A 213 -3.38 8.09 -18.57
CA ALA A 213 -3.81 8.85 -19.72
C ALA A 213 -2.74 9.81 -20.27
N GLU A 214 -1.85 10.33 -19.42
CA GLU A 214 -0.88 11.37 -19.76
C GLU A 214 0.56 10.89 -19.56
N PRO A 215 1.31 10.59 -20.63
CA PRO A 215 2.70 10.13 -20.56
C PRO A 215 3.66 11.14 -19.94
N ARG A 216 3.37 12.43 -20.11
CA ARG A 216 4.15 13.52 -19.49
C ARG A 216 4.05 13.44 -17.98
N PHE A 217 2.84 13.29 -17.44
CA PHE A 217 2.62 13.13 -16.01
C PHE A 217 3.27 11.85 -15.48
N PHE A 218 3.17 10.72 -16.20
CA PHE A 218 3.93 9.51 -15.85
C PHE A 218 5.43 9.78 -15.77
N THR A 219 5.98 10.49 -16.75
CA THR A 219 7.41 10.82 -16.82
C THR A 219 7.84 11.70 -15.65
N GLU A 220 7.04 12.71 -15.30
CA GLU A 220 7.28 13.58 -14.15
C GLU A 220 7.34 12.77 -12.85
N VAL A 221 6.33 11.92 -12.60
CA VAL A 221 6.27 11.07 -11.40
C VAL A 221 7.40 10.05 -11.36
N PHE A 222 7.77 9.47 -12.51
CA PHE A 222 8.91 8.56 -12.64
C PHE A 222 10.24 9.26 -12.31
N GLN A 223 10.46 10.45 -12.86
CA GLN A 223 11.67 11.23 -12.57
C GLN A 223 11.72 11.64 -11.09
N ASP A 224 10.60 12.02 -10.51
CA ASP A 224 10.47 12.37 -9.10
C ASP A 224 10.86 11.19 -8.20
N LEU A 225 10.33 10.00 -8.49
CA LEU A 225 10.74 8.77 -7.81
C LEU A 225 12.25 8.53 -7.92
N LYS A 226 12.83 8.65 -9.12
CA LYS A 226 14.27 8.43 -9.33
C LYS A 226 15.16 9.39 -8.52
N ARG A 227 14.73 10.64 -8.30
CA ARG A 227 15.49 11.62 -7.49
C ARG A 227 15.71 11.12 -6.06
N HIS A 228 14.85 10.26 -5.54
CA HIS A 228 15.02 9.70 -4.22
C HIS A 228 16.19 8.71 -4.13
N GLY A 229 16.59 8.03 -5.20
CA GLY A 229 17.74 7.11 -5.18
C GLY A 229 19.12 7.77 -5.13
N GLY A 230 19.25 9.03 -5.57
CA GLY A 230 20.54 9.72 -5.68
C GLY A 230 21.10 10.31 -4.37
N ALA A 231 20.24 10.62 -3.39
CA ALA A 231 20.70 11.31 -2.17
C ALA A 231 21.42 10.40 -1.15
N GLY A 232 21.44 9.07 -1.37
CA GLY A 232 22.12 8.11 -0.49
C GLY A 232 23.62 7.92 -0.78
N GLU A 233 24.09 8.32 -1.97
CA GLU A 233 25.50 8.16 -2.34
C GLU A 233 26.39 9.27 -1.74
N THR A 234 25.87 10.49 -1.60
CA THR A 234 26.61 11.63 -1.02
C THR A 234 26.97 11.42 0.46
N GLN A 235 26.18 10.64 1.20
CA GLN A 235 26.45 10.36 2.62
C GLN A 235 27.49 9.24 2.83
N ARG A 236 27.65 8.32 1.86
CA ARG A 236 28.62 7.21 1.97
C ARG A 236 30.04 7.63 1.65
N THR A 237 30.23 8.56 0.72
CA THR A 237 31.56 9.06 0.35
C THR A 237 32.14 10.03 1.38
N ALA A 238 31.32 10.66 2.21
CA ALA A 238 31.78 11.55 3.29
C ALA A 238 32.33 10.81 4.52
N GLY A 239 32.08 9.50 4.66
CA GLY A 239 32.49 8.69 5.82
C GLY A 239 33.74 7.84 5.61
N GLN A 240 34.37 7.86 4.43
CA GLN A 240 35.53 7.01 4.08
C GLN A 240 36.83 7.80 3.85
N GLY A 241 36.89 9.08 4.25
CA GLY A 241 38.01 9.98 3.95
C GLY A 241 38.84 10.44 5.14
N MET A 242 38.76 9.83 6.32
CA MET A 242 39.40 10.35 7.55
C MET A 242 40.24 9.32 8.33
N ASP A 243 40.58 8.16 7.75
CA ASP A 243 41.31 7.10 8.48
C ASP A 243 42.68 6.73 7.86
N ASP A 244 43.28 7.57 7.00
CA ASP A 244 44.62 7.33 6.44
C ASP A 244 45.50 8.59 6.52
N LEU A 245 45.97 8.94 7.72
CA LEU A 245 47.15 9.77 7.95
C LEU A 245 47.78 9.35 9.29
N ASP A 246 48.68 8.36 9.21
CA ASP A 246 49.78 8.14 10.16
C ASP A 246 51.04 7.80 9.35
#